data_AF-A0A9Q0RT50-F1
#
_entry.id   AF-A0A9Q0RT50-F1
#
_cell.length_a   1.000
_cell.length_b   1.000
_cell.length_c   1.000
_cell.angle_alpha   90.00
_cell.angle_beta   90.00
_cell.angle_gamma   90.00
#
_symmetry.space_group_name_H-M   'P 1'
#
loop_
_entity.id
_entity.type
_entity.pdbx_description
1 polymer ?
#
loop_
_entity_poly.entity_id
_entity_poly.type
_entity_poly.pdbx_seq_one_letter_code
_entity_poly.pdbx_strand_id
1 'polypeptide(L)'
;MWRTLIGMHDHVGISFLPSGHVRCWNDMIMATFRKKLRNCTVNSLDDVRLIAEHCIATTTTTTMTTAIQSDTVENKLIQAILVGTDDEQLQIPLYDWKKRFEMIRQLKQQVINDNLHFDISIDTPGLIQCRKNVKSEFVQYRLIDNENMSLVQNNSLPNKLILEPLPTERRFYLYENVREHFTDNRCHKLWDCDCDTLESMRQKQPKRKLNKEIAKDEKKSKIQRPRCSYCKQIGHRESAFGKVQCPKKRSDSELLAVDDQVQFDETQSGIVTEQSDEINIQSTSSPICDEIRSTIINETFNEDDFEQLFN
;
A
#
# COMPACT_ATOMS: atom_id res chain seq x y z
N MET A 1 3.43 12.35 21.35
CA MET A 1 3.53 13.56 22.19
C MET A 1 2.26 13.87 22.95
N TRP A 2 1.15 14.32 22.34
CA TRP A 2 -0.04 14.68 23.13
C TRP A 2 -0.50 13.57 24.08
N ARG A 3 -0.55 12.32 23.61
CA ARG A 3 -0.88 11.15 24.43
C ARG A 3 0.05 10.96 25.64
N THR A 4 1.33 11.31 25.52
CA THR A 4 2.26 11.23 26.65
C THR A 4 2.08 12.40 27.62
N LEU A 5 1.76 13.58 27.10
CA LEU A 5 1.47 14.77 27.91
C LEU A 5 0.21 14.65 28.76
N ILE A 6 -0.80 13.92 28.29
CA ILE A 6 -2.04 13.65 29.05
C ILE A 6 -1.97 12.36 29.87
N GLY A 7 -0.79 11.72 29.96
CA GLY A 7 -0.60 10.49 30.73
C GLY A 7 -1.31 9.26 30.17
N MET A 8 -1.73 9.26 28.89
CA MET A 8 -2.30 8.06 28.26
C MET A 8 -1.22 7.05 27.88
N HIS A 9 0.01 7.49 27.65
CA HIS A 9 1.17 6.67 27.29
C HIS A 9 2.39 7.20 28.04
N ASP A 10 3.22 6.32 28.60
CA ASP A 10 4.47 6.76 29.25
C ASP A 10 5.53 7.11 28.19
N HIS A 11 5.51 6.40 27.07
CA HIS A 11 6.53 6.45 26.04
C HIS A 11 5.94 6.23 24.64
N VAL A 12 6.44 6.97 23.65
CA VAL A 12 6.16 6.76 22.23
C VAL A 12 7.45 6.87 21.44
N GLY A 13 7.89 5.75 20.87
CA GLY A 13 9.01 5.68 19.93
C GLY A 13 8.53 5.60 18.48
N ILE A 14 9.18 6.36 17.59
CA ILE A 14 9.00 6.27 16.15
C ILE A 14 10.37 5.97 15.53
N SER A 15 10.45 4.91 14.74
CA SER A 15 11.68 4.52 14.06
C SER A 15 11.42 4.37 12.56
N PHE A 16 12.28 4.99 11.77
CA PHE A 16 12.27 4.90 10.32
C PHE A 16 13.33 3.92 9.85
N LEU A 17 13.01 3.19 8.78
CA LEU A 17 14.00 2.36 8.10
C LEU A 17 14.99 3.26 7.35
N PRO A 18 16.29 2.91 7.32
CA PRO A 18 17.26 3.61 6.50
C PRO A 18 16.85 3.57 5.03
N SER A 19 17.16 4.64 4.29
CA SER A 19 16.94 4.69 2.84
C SER A 19 17.64 3.50 2.16
N GLY A 20 16.91 2.77 1.32
CA GLY A 20 17.37 1.55 0.66
C GLY A 20 16.83 0.24 1.26
N HIS A 21 16.28 0.27 2.47
CA HIS A 21 15.50 -0.85 3.01
C HIS A 21 14.02 -0.68 2.63
N VAL A 22 13.58 -1.40 1.59
CA VAL A 22 12.21 -1.31 1.03
C VAL A 22 11.34 -2.52 1.42
N ARG A 23 11.83 -3.38 2.31
CA ARG A 23 11.14 -4.63 2.65
C ARG A 23 10.68 -4.59 4.10
N CYS A 24 9.57 -3.89 4.35
CA CYS A 24 8.84 -4.07 5.60
C CYS A 24 7.64 -5.00 5.39
N TRP A 25 7.20 -5.68 6.45
CA TRP A 25 6.05 -6.61 6.39
C TRP A 25 4.78 -5.93 5.88
N ASN A 26 4.62 -4.64 6.14
CA ASN A 26 3.50 -3.85 5.61
C ASN A 26 3.52 -3.79 4.08
N ASP A 27 4.71 -3.69 3.45
CA ASP A 27 4.83 -3.67 1.99
C ASP A 27 4.45 -5.02 1.38
N MET A 28 4.82 -6.12 2.03
CA MET A 28 4.41 -7.47 1.61
C MET A 28 2.88 -7.61 1.65
N ILE A 29 2.24 -7.27 2.78
CA ILE A 29 0.77 -7.37 2.92
C ILE A 29 0.09 -6.47 1.90
N MET A 30 0.58 -5.24 1.69
CA MET A 30 0.04 -4.33 0.68
C MET A 30 0.24 -4.84 -0.75
N ALA A 31 1.36 -5.51 -1.04
CA ALA A 31 1.60 -6.12 -2.34
C ALA A 31 0.62 -7.28 -2.61
N THR A 32 0.44 -8.17 -1.64
CA THR A 32 -0.53 -9.28 -1.70
C THR A 32 -1.95 -8.75 -1.86
N PHE A 33 -2.33 -7.76 -1.04
CA PHE A 33 -3.62 -7.10 -1.14
C PHE A 33 -3.86 -6.51 -2.53
N ARG A 34 -2.89 -5.75 -3.08
CA ARG A 34 -3.00 -5.19 -4.45
C ARG A 34 -3.06 -6.26 -5.53
N LYS A 35 -2.37 -7.39 -5.36
CA LYS A 35 -2.43 -8.53 -6.30
C LYS A 35 -3.84 -9.13 -6.28
N LYS A 36 -4.36 -9.47 -5.10
CA LYS A 36 -5.71 -10.04 -4.94
C LYS A 36 -6.79 -9.08 -5.41
N LEU A 37 -6.72 -7.80 -4.99
CA LEU A 37 -7.68 -6.77 -5.39
C LEU A 37 -7.80 -6.61 -6.91
N ARG A 38 -6.70 -6.79 -7.67
CA ARG A 38 -6.73 -6.71 -9.14
C ARG A 38 -7.42 -7.88 -9.82
N ASN A 39 -7.52 -9.01 -9.13
CA ASN A 39 -8.08 -10.26 -9.64
C ASN A 39 -9.46 -10.58 -9.05
N CYS A 40 -9.94 -9.79 -8.09
CA CYS A 40 -11.25 -9.95 -7.47
C CYS A 40 -12.24 -8.92 -8.00
N THR A 41 -13.50 -9.33 -8.12
CA THR A 41 -14.61 -8.40 -8.27
C THR A 41 -14.98 -7.82 -6.90
N VAL A 42 -15.16 -6.51 -6.84
CA VAL A 42 -15.46 -5.77 -5.60
C VAL A 42 -16.68 -4.92 -5.85
N ASN A 43 -17.72 -5.10 -5.04
CA ASN A 43 -18.99 -4.39 -5.18
C ASN A 43 -19.28 -3.46 -4.01
N SER A 44 -18.59 -3.63 -2.88
CA SER A 44 -18.78 -2.84 -1.65
C SER A 44 -17.45 -2.53 -0.97
N LEU A 45 -17.43 -1.54 -0.08
CA LEU A 45 -16.29 -1.32 0.81
C LEU A 45 -16.05 -2.51 1.75
N ASP A 46 -17.09 -3.25 2.11
CA ASP A 46 -16.94 -4.44 2.95
C ASP A 46 -16.19 -5.57 2.21
N ASP A 47 -16.43 -5.75 0.91
CA ASP A 47 -15.65 -6.70 0.08
C ASP A 47 -14.15 -6.35 0.12
N VAL A 48 -13.81 -5.06 0.03
CA VAL A 48 -12.42 -4.59 0.14
C VAL A 48 -11.83 -4.94 1.51
N ARG A 49 -12.60 -4.73 2.59
CA ARG A 49 -12.18 -5.09 3.96
C ARG A 49 -11.93 -6.59 4.08
N LEU A 50 -12.84 -7.42 3.59
CA LEU A 50 -12.71 -8.88 3.64
C LEU A 50 -11.47 -9.37 2.89
N ILE A 51 -11.18 -8.83 1.70
CA ILE A 51 -9.95 -9.14 0.96
C ILE A 51 -8.72 -8.74 1.77
N ALA A 52 -8.72 -7.57 2.41
CA ALA A 52 -7.61 -7.10 3.23
C ALA A 52 -7.40 -7.99 4.47
N GLU A 53 -8.46 -8.33 5.20
CA GLU A 53 -8.42 -9.22 6.37
C GLU A 53 -7.91 -10.61 5.99
N HIS A 54 -8.34 -11.15 4.87
CA HIS A 54 -7.83 -12.42 4.35
C HIS A 54 -6.34 -12.36 4.04
N CYS A 55 -5.85 -11.29 3.39
CA CYS A 55 -4.43 -11.08 3.12
C CYS A 55 -3.62 -11.01 4.42
N ILE A 56 -4.13 -10.33 5.44
CA ILE A 56 -3.49 -10.25 6.75
C ILE A 56 -3.40 -11.64 7.39
N ALA A 57 -4.51 -12.38 7.44
CA ALA A 57 -4.58 -13.70 8.05
C ALA A 57 -3.61 -14.68 7.39
N THR A 58 -3.66 -14.82 6.07
CA THR A 58 -2.76 -15.71 5.31
C THR A 58 -1.30 -15.36 5.48
N THR A 59 -0.95 -14.07 5.43
CA THR A 59 0.44 -13.63 5.60
C THR A 59 0.97 -13.93 7.01
N THR A 60 0.13 -13.74 8.03
CA THR A 60 0.47 -13.99 9.43
C THR A 60 0.65 -15.49 9.71
N THR A 61 -0.20 -16.34 9.13
CA THR A 61 -0.06 -17.80 9.28
C THR A 61 1.23 -18.33 8.64
N THR A 62 1.65 -17.82 7.49
CA THR A 62 2.89 -18.27 6.82
C THR A 62 4.16 -17.79 7.53
N THR A 63 4.16 -16.59 8.13
CA THR A 63 5.35 -16.03 8.81
C THR A 63 5.47 -16.36 10.30
N MET A 64 4.42 -16.89 10.94
CA MET A 64 4.46 -17.24 12.37
C MET A 64 4.72 -18.73 12.67
N THR A 65 4.92 -19.58 11.65
CA THR A 65 5.36 -20.98 11.88
C THR A 65 6.81 -21.06 12.39
N THR A 66 7.61 -19.99 12.27
CA THR A 66 9.01 -19.94 12.74
C THR A 66 9.24 -19.01 13.93
N ALA A 67 8.22 -18.35 14.45
CA ALA A 67 8.37 -17.51 15.64
C ALA A 67 7.11 -17.55 16.50
N ILE A 68 7.30 -18.11 17.71
CA ILE A 68 6.45 -17.97 18.91
C ILE A 68 5.50 -19.16 19.16
N GLN A 69 6.09 -20.24 19.70
CA GLN A 69 5.44 -20.98 20.80
C GLN A 69 5.41 -20.06 22.04
N SER A 70 4.42 -19.19 22.14
CA SER A 70 4.03 -18.65 23.45
C SER A 70 2.54 -18.34 23.44
N ASP A 71 1.80 -19.15 24.19
CA ASP A 71 0.39 -18.99 24.52
C ASP A 71 0.14 -17.71 25.32
N THR A 72 0.14 -16.55 24.68
CA THR A 72 -0.39 -15.32 25.30
C THR A 72 -0.91 -14.36 24.22
N VAL A 73 -2.23 -14.24 24.19
CA VAL A 73 -3.04 -13.16 23.59
C VAL A 73 -2.94 -13.05 22.06
N GLU A 74 -4.10 -13.03 21.41
CA GLU A 74 -4.32 -12.75 19.99
C GLU A 74 -3.68 -11.40 19.56
N ASN A 75 -2.37 -11.38 19.36
CA ASN A 75 -1.67 -10.23 18.80
C ASN A 75 -1.89 -10.21 17.29
N LYS A 76 -3.09 -9.82 16.85
CA LYS A 76 -3.28 -9.30 15.49
C LYS A 76 -2.51 -7.99 15.40
N LEU A 77 -1.23 -8.07 15.03
CA LEU A 77 -0.35 -6.91 14.86
C LEU A 77 -0.87 -5.93 13.80
N ILE A 78 -1.73 -6.40 12.89
CA ILE A 78 -2.25 -5.65 11.75
C ILE A 78 -3.75 -5.90 11.65
N GLN A 79 -4.52 -4.82 11.48
CA GLN A 79 -5.97 -4.86 11.30
C GLN A 79 -6.36 -3.98 10.11
N ALA A 80 -7.29 -4.47 9.29
CA ALA A 80 -7.99 -3.65 8.31
C ALA A 80 -9.19 -2.97 8.98
N ILE A 81 -9.28 -1.65 8.85
CA ILE A 81 -10.39 -0.88 9.41
C ILE A 81 -10.96 0.00 8.30
N LEU A 82 -12.27 -0.08 8.11
CA LEU A 82 -12.98 0.83 7.22
C LEU A 82 -13.10 2.21 7.87
N VAL A 83 -12.71 3.24 7.13
CA VAL A 83 -12.83 4.63 7.59
C VAL A 83 -14.27 5.12 7.45
N GLY A 84 -15.01 4.58 6.47
CA GLY A 84 -16.41 4.88 6.22
C GLY A 84 -17.15 3.69 5.60
N THR A 85 -18.45 3.86 5.41
CA THR A 85 -19.36 2.88 4.84
C THR A 85 -19.80 3.29 3.43
N ASP A 86 -20.43 2.36 2.71
CA ASP A 86 -21.03 2.64 1.40
C ASP A 86 -22.17 3.67 1.49
N ASP A 87 -22.77 3.84 2.67
CA ASP A 87 -23.84 4.80 2.97
C ASP A 87 -23.32 6.18 3.41
N GLU A 88 -22.07 6.51 3.03
CA GLU A 88 -21.39 7.77 3.34
C GLU A 88 -21.22 8.06 4.86
N GLN A 89 -21.49 7.07 5.72
CA GLN A 89 -21.27 7.21 7.16
C GLN A 89 -19.81 7.00 7.48
N LEU A 90 -19.21 8.00 8.12
CA LEU A 90 -17.84 7.94 8.63
C LEU A 90 -17.82 7.11 9.93
N GLN A 91 -17.09 5.99 9.93
CA GLN A 91 -16.95 5.14 11.11
C GLN A 91 -15.89 5.67 12.08
N ILE A 92 -14.83 6.28 11.55
CA ILE A 92 -13.72 6.83 12.34
C ILE A 92 -13.81 8.35 12.34
N PRO A 93 -14.18 9.01 13.46
CA PRO A 93 -14.27 10.45 13.51
C PRO A 93 -12.89 11.08 13.24
N LEU A 94 -12.87 12.05 12.32
CA LEU A 94 -11.69 12.83 12.00
C LEU A 94 -11.66 14.06 12.91
N TYR A 95 -10.48 14.37 13.45
CA TYR A 95 -10.28 15.49 14.38
C TYR A 95 -9.26 16.48 13.81
N ASP A 96 -9.46 17.78 14.07
CA ASP A 96 -8.55 18.83 13.62
C ASP A 96 -7.30 18.92 14.50
N TRP A 97 -6.43 17.92 14.35
CA TRP A 97 -5.14 17.87 15.03
C TRP A 97 -4.20 19.00 14.58
N LYS A 98 -4.37 19.51 13.36
CA LYS A 98 -3.53 20.61 12.84
C LYS A 98 -3.77 21.88 13.64
N LYS A 99 -5.03 22.28 13.81
CA LYS A 99 -5.38 23.45 14.63
C LYS A 99 -5.07 23.22 16.10
N ARG A 100 -5.30 22.01 16.62
CA ARG A 100 -4.96 21.65 18.02
C ARG A 100 -3.49 21.88 18.34
N PHE A 101 -2.61 21.60 17.38
CA PHE A 101 -1.16 21.59 17.54
C PHE A 101 -0.45 22.73 16.83
N GLU A 102 -1.18 23.78 16.42
CA GLU A 102 -0.62 24.94 15.73
C GLU A 102 0.45 25.67 16.55
N MET A 103 0.34 25.62 17.88
CA MET A 103 1.30 26.19 18.82
C MET A 103 2.59 25.39 19.01
N ILE A 104 2.67 24.18 18.47
CA ILE A 104 3.85 23.31 18.60
C ILE A 104 4.89 23.75 17.57
N ARG A 105 6.13 23.94 18.02
CA ARG A 105 7.25 24.27 17.15
C ARG A 105 7.48 23.13 16.17
N GLN A 106 7.49 23.46 14.88
CA GLN A 106 7.82 22.50 13.85
C GLN A 106 9.31 22.15 13.92
N LEU A 107 9.62 20.86 13.85
CA LEU A 107 11.00 20.42 13.69
C LEU A 107 11.52 20.88 12.33
N LYS A 108 12.77 21.33 12.31
CA LYS A 108 13.46 21.65 11.05
C LYS A 108 13.54 20.38 10.21
N GLN A 109 13.28 20.50 8.91
CA GLN A 109 13.31 19.37 7.97
C GLN A 109 14.63 18.57 8.05
N GLN A 110 15.75 19.27 8.25
CA GLN A 110 17.06 18.63 8.41
C GLN A 110 17.11 17.66 9.59
N VAL A 111 16.48 18.01 10.72
CA VAL A 111 16.42 17.13 11.91
C VAL A 111 15.59 15.89 11.61
N ILE A 112 14.50 16.02 10.86
CA ILE A 112 13.66 14.89 10.47
C ILE A 112 14.42 13.95 9.53
N ASN A 113 15.16 14.51 8.56
CA ASN A 113 15.88 13.72 7.56
C ASN A 113 17.14 13.04 8.11
N ASP A 114 17.83 13.68 9.06
CA ASP A 114 19.11 13.18 9.59
C ASP A 114 18.94 12.11 10.69
N ASN A 115 17.74 11.97 11.25
CA ASN A 115 17.47 11.07 12.37
C ASN A 115 16.50 9.97 11.96
N LEU A 116 16.82 8.72 12.32
CA LEU A 116 15.94 7.58 12.08
C LEU A 116 15.07 7.27 13.28
N HIS A 117 15.48 7.66 14.48
CA HIS A 117 14.74 7.34 15.70
C HIS A 117 14.33 8.61 16.42
N PHE A 118 13.07 8.64 16.84
CA PHE A 118 12.43 9.72 17.54
C PHE A 118 11.74 9.15 18.78
N ASP A 119 11.92 9.81 19.90
CA ASP A 119 11.47 9.34 21.20
C ASP A 119 10.79 10.48 21.95
N ILE A 120 9.63 10.18 22.52
CA ILE A 120 8.85 11.10 23.33
C ILE A 120 8.42 10.36 24.60
N SER A 121 8.86 10.85 25.75
CA SER A 121 8.55 10.28 27.06
C SER A 121 7.80 11.27 27.94
N ILE A 122 7.01 10.75 28.89
CA ILE A 122 6.42 11.51 29.99
C ILE A 122 7.49 12.14 30.90
N ASP A 123 8.68 11.55 30.99
CA ASP A 123 9.81 12.07 31.81
C ASP A 123 10.41 13.35 31.25
N THR A 124 10.28 13.56 29.95
CA THR A 124 10.81 14.74 29.24
C THR A 124 9.68 15.44 28.46
N PRO A 125 8.69 16.00 29.18
CA PRO A 125 7.47 16.47 28.56
C PRO A 125 7.73 17.71 27.69
N GLY A 126 7.19 17.71 26.47
CA GLY A 126 7.36 18.79 25.49
C GLY A 126 8.70 18.75 24.73
N LEU A 127 9.55 17.77 25.02
CA LEU A 127 10.78 17.48 24.29
C LEU A 127 10.59 16.27 23.37
N ILE A 128 11.38 16.25 22.30
CA ILE A 128 11.59 15.07 21.48
C ILE A 128 13.08 14.75 21.47
N GLN A 129 13.41 13.48 21.68
CA GLN A 129 14.78 13.00 21.59
C GLN A 129 14.95 12.32 20.23
N CYS A 130 15.97 12.72 19.49
CA CYS A 130 16.24 12.23 18.15
C CYS A 130 17.62 11.59 18.11
N ARG A 131 17.80 10.50 17.35
CA ARG A 131 19.12 9.94 17.08
C ARG A 131 19.20 9.41 15.65
N LYS A 132 20.41 9.47 15.08
CA LYS A 132 20.68 9.05 13.69
C LYS A 132 20.48 7.55 13.50
N ASN A 133 21.11 6.77 14.37
CA ASN A 133 21.09 5.31 14.37
C ASN A 133 20.87 4.78 15.80
N VAL A 134 20.63 3.49 15.96
CA VAL A 134 20.47 2.84 17.29
C VAL A 134 21.68 3.08 18.21
N LYS A 135 22.88 3.21 17.63
CA LYS A 135 24.14 3.40 18.37
C LYS A 135 24.50 4.86 18.67
N SER A 136 23.85 5.83 18.03
CA SER A 136 24.17 7.24 18.26
C SER A 136 23.49 7.77 19.51
N GLU A 137 24.12 8.75 20.14
CA GLU A 137 23.54 9.48 21.27
C GLU A 137 22.26 10.24 20.87
N PHE A 138 21.41 10.46 21.87
CA PHE A 138 20.20 11.24 21.70
C PHE A 138 20.49 12.74 21.73
N VAL A 139 19.91 13.46 20.78
CA VAL A 139 19.88 14.91 20.72
C VAL A 139 18.45 15.37 21.02
N GLN A 140 18.28 16.30 21.95
CA GLN A 140 16.97 16.76 22.38
C GLN A 140 16.56 18.05 21.66
N TYR A 141 15.29 18.12 21.27
CA TYR A 141 14.68 19.31 20.68
C TYR A 141 13.40 19.65 21.44
N ARG A 142 13.23 20.94 21.79
CA ARG A 142 12.01 21.43 22.45
C ARG A 142 10.93 21.73 21.41
N LEU A 143 9.82 21.01 21.50
CA LEU A 143 8.64 21.19 20.65
C LEU A 143 7.62 22.14 21.27
N ILE A 144 7.49 22.12 22.60
CA ILE A 144 6.54 22.94 23.34
C ILE A 144 7.29 23.82 24.34
N ASP A 145 6.99 25.10 24.32
CA ASP A 145 7.45 26.05 25.33
C ASP A 145 6.69 25.85 26.63
N ASN A 146 7.34 26.07 27.77
CA ASN A 146 6.76 25.81 29.09
C ASN A 146 5.42 26.56 29.28
N GLU A 147 5.29 27.75 28.70
CA GLU A 147 4.07 28.57 28.74
C GLU A 147 2.88 27.92 28.01
N ASN A 148 3.14 27.10 26.99
CA ASN A 148 2.11 26.45 26.18
C ASN A 148 1.80 25.02 26.66
N MET A 149 2.50 24.50 27.66
CA MET A 149 2.34 23.12 28.14
C MET A 149 0.91 22.82 28.64
N SER A 150 0.34 23.74 29.41
CA SER A 150 -1.02 23.60 29.96
C SER A 150 -2.10 23.51 28.87
N LEU A 151 -1.91 24.21 27.74
CA LEU A 151 -2.85 24.22 26.62
C LEU A 151 -2.88 22.88 25.87
N VAL A 152 -1.73 22.21 25.80
CA VAL A 152 -1.58 20.90 25.14
C VAL A 152 -2.00 19.76 26.07
N GLN A 153 -1.85 19.90 27.39
CA GLN A 153 -2.24 18.89 28.40
C GLN A 153 -3.76 18.72 28.58
N ASN A 154 -4.59 19.47 27.86
CA ASN A 154 -6.03 19.22 27.89
C ASN A 154 -6.37 17.84 27.27
N ASN A 155 -7.05 17.00 28.05
CA ASN A 155 -7.49 15.64 27.71
C ASN A 155 -8.70 15.61 26.76
N SER A 156 -9.27 16.76 26.41
CA SER A 156 -10.36 16.82 25.43
C SER A 156 -9.82 16.55 24.01
N LEU A 157 -10.58 15.78 23.24
CA LEU A 157 -10.35 15.62 21.80
C LEU A 157 -10.51 16.98 21.08
N PRO A 158 -9.78 17.21 19.97
CA PRO A 158 -10.01 18.39 19.14
C PRO A 158 -11.43 18.43 18.58
N ASN A 159 -11.78 19.55 17.94
CA ASN A 159 -13.03 19.62 17.20
C ASN A 159 -13.04 18.57 16.07
N LYS A 160 -14.20 17.93 15.87
CA LYS A 160 -14.41 17.02 14.73
C LYS A 160 -14.32 17.82 13.43
N LEU A 161 -13.60 17.27 12.46
CA LEU A 161 -13.59 17.78 11.10
C LEU A 161 -14.91 17.41 10.43
N ILE A 162 -15.55 18.39 9.83
CA ILE A 162 -16.69 18.17 8.94
C ILE A 162 -16.11 18.00 7.55
N LEU A 163 -16.30 16.82 6.96
CA LEU A 163 -15.87 16.56 5.59
C LEU A 163 -16.81 17.31 4.65
N GLU A 164 -16.26 18.29 3.94
CA GLU A 164 -17.01 18.96 2.88
C GLU A 164 -17.22 17.99 1.71
N PRO A 165 -18.41 18.03 1.08
CA PRO A 165 -18.65 17.23 -0.11
C PRO A 165 -17.68 17.63 -1.22
N LEU A 166 -17.37 16.67 -2.10
CA LEU A 166 -16.50 16.95 -3.24
C LEU A 166 -17.08 18.08 -4.11
N PRO A 167 -16.25 19.02 -4.59
CA PRO A 167 -16.70 20.07 -5.50
C PRO A 167 -17.39 19.48 -6.73
N THR A 168 -18.43 20.14 -7.23
CA THR A 168 -19.25 19.64 -8.36
C THR A 168 -18.40 19.30 -9.59
N GLU A 169 -17.39 20.11 -9.90
CA GLU A 169 -16.44 19.83 -11.00
C GLU A 169 -15.66 18.53 -10.80
N ARG A 170 -15.22 18.26 -9.55
CA ARG A 170 -14.49 17.04 -9.21
C ARG A 170 -15.43 15.83 -9.26
N ARG A 171 -16.67 15.99 -8.81
CA ARG A 171 -17.69 14.95 -8.90
C ARG A 171 -17.98 14.58 -10.35
N PHE A 172 -18.22 15.58 -11.20
CA PHE A 172 -18.42 15.40 -12.63
C PHE A 172 -17.22 14.73 -13.30
N TYR A 173 -16.00 15.17 -12.97
CA TYR A 173 -14.79 14.54 -13.46
C TYR A 173 -14.75 13.05 -13.11
N LEU A 174 -14.98 12.69 -11.84
CA LEU A 174 -14.95 11.30 -11.42
C LEU A 174 -16.03 10.49 -12.15
N TYR A 175 -17.28 10.95 -12.16
CA TYR A 175 -18.38 10.34 -12.92
C TYR A 175 -17.99 10.03 -14.37
N GLU A 176 -17.48 11.02 -15.12
CA GLU A 176 -17.07 10.83 -16.52
C GLU A 176 -15.95 9.79 -16.72
N ASN A 177 -15.08 9.58 -15.71
CA ASN A 177 -13.98 8.63 -15.80
C ASN A 177 -14.35 7.22 -15.31
N VAL A 178 -15.40 7.07 -14.48
CA VAL A 178 -15.75 5.76 -13.92
C VAL A 178 -17.08 5.21 -14.43
N ARG A 179 -17.95 6.04 -15.04
CA ARG A 179 -19.30 5.62 -15.46
C ARG A 179 -19.34 4.40 -16.38
N GLU A 180 -18.32 4.21 -17.22
CA GLU A 180 -18.26 3.08 -18.15
C GLU A 180 -18.12 1.73 -17.45
N HIS A 181 -17.68 1.77 -16.18
CA HIS A 181 -17.58 0.60 -15.32
C HIS A 181 -18.89 0.32 -14.56
N PHE A 182 -19.91 1.17 -14.68
CA PHE A 182 -21.24 0.93 -14.10
C PHE A 182 -22.16 0.36 -15.19
N THR A 183 -22.68 -0.84 -14.95
CA THR A 183 -23.62 -1.51 -15.86
C THR A 183 -25.08 -1.12 -15.64
N ASP A 184 -25.36 -0.28 -14.64
CA ASP A 184 -26.71 -0.02 -14.14
C ASP A 184 -26.95 1.47 -13.86
N ASN A 185 -28.21 1.90 -13.87
CA ASN A 185 -28.66 3.28 -13.60
C ASN A 185 -28.29 3.79 -12.19
N ARG A 186 -27.73 2.92 -11.34
CA ARG A 186 -27.14 3.27 -10.03
C ARG A 186 -26.05 4.33 -10.13
N CYS A 187 -25.37 4.45 -11.27
CA CYS A 187 -24.38 5.51 -11.50
C CYS A 187 -25.00 6.92 -11.38
N HIS A 188 -26.28 7.10 -11.72
CA HIS A 188 -26.94 8.40 -11.57
C HIS A 188 -27.34 8.68 -10.11
N LYS A 189 -27.73 7.64 -9.36
CA LYS A 189 -28.09 7.74 -7.94
C LYS A 189 -26.89 8.04 -7.04
N LEU A 190 -25.73 7.43 -7.30
CA LEU A 190 -24.51 7.64 -6.52
C LEU A 190 -23.91 9.05 -6.66
N TRP A 191 -24.28 9.77 -7.71
CA TRP A 191 -23.66 11.06 -8.03
C TRP A 191 -24.61 12.24 -7.88
N ASP A 192 -25.86 12.01 -7.43
CA ASP A 192 -26.92 13.02 -7.25
C ASP A 192 -26.93 14.05 -8.38
N CYS A 193 -26.76 13.55 -9.60
CA CYS A 193 -26.59 14.39 -10.76
C CYS A 193 -27.81 14.22 -11.63
N ASP A 194 -28.76 15.14 -11.47
CA ASP A 194 -29.86 15.32 -12.41
C ASP A 194 -29.27 15.38 -13.82
N CYS A 195 -29.79 14.54 -14.73
CA CYS A 195 -29.27 14.42 -16.09
C CYS A 195 -29.15 15.78 -16.80
N ASP A 196 -30.04 16.73 -16.50
CA ASP A 196 -30.02 18.09 -17.04
C ASP A 196 -28.78 18.90 -16.60
N THR A 197 -28.30 18.68 -15.38
CA THR A 197 -27.10 19.34 -14.84
C THR A 197 -25.83 18.79 -15.51
N LEU A 198 -25.78 17.49 -15.77
CA LEU A 198 -24.68 16.82 -16.48
C LEU A 198 -24.58 17.30 -17.94
N GLU A 199 -25.72 17.38 -18.64
CA GLU A 199 -25.78 17.82 -20.04
C GLU A 199 -25.35 19.30 -20.17
N SER A 200 -25.80 20.16 -19.25
CA SER A 200 -25.39 21.57 -19.19
C SER A 200 -23.89 21.74 -18.90
N MET A 201 -23.32 20.91 -18.02
CA MET A 201 -21.88 20.93 -17.73
C MET A 201 -21.04 20.42 -18.90
N ARG A 202 -21.52 19.43 -19.66
CA ARG A 202 -20.86 18.97 -20.91
C ARG A 202 -20.81 20.06 -21.97
N GLN A 203 -21.91 20.81 -22.13
CA GLN A 203 -21.99 21.90 -23.11
C GLN A 203 -21.09 23.09 -22.75
N LYS A 204 -20.83 23.32 -21.46
CA LYS A 204 -19.93 24.39 -20.97
C LYS A 204 -18.44 24.04 -21.03
N GLN A 205 -18.06 22.79 -21.25
CA GLN A 205 -16.65 22.43 -21.38
C GLN A 205 -16.15 22.79 -22.79
N PRO A 206 -15.13 23.66 -22.95
CA PRO A 206 -14.51 23.87 -24.25
C PRO A 206 -13.93 22.53 -24.73
N LYS A 207 -14.06 22.25 -26.03
CA LYS A 207 -13.69 21.02 -26.77
C LYS A 207 -12.22 20.54 -26.56
N ARG A 208 -11.83 20.24 -25.32
CA ARG A 208 -10.49 19.78 -24.94
C ARG A 208 -10.33 18.27 -25.09
N LYS A 209 -11.43 17.50 -25.17
CA LYS A 209 -11.38 16.05 -25.35
C LYS A 209 -10.92 15.65 -26.77
N LEU A 210 -11.29 16.38 -27.82
CA LEU A 210 -10.85 16.08 -29.20
C LEU A 210 -9.33 16.27 -29.39
N ASN A 211 -8.74 17.28 -28.73
CA ASN A 211 -7.30 17.53 -28.82
C ASN A 211 -6.44 16.53 -28.03
N LYS A 212 -7.01 15.80 -27.06
CA LYS A 212 -6.26 14.79 -26.28
C LYS A 212 -6.10 13.46 -27.02
N GLU A 213 -7.05 13.08 -27.88
CA GLU A 213 -6.95 11.88 -28.73
C GLU A 213 -5.97 12.13 -29.89
N ILE A 214 -6.09 13.30 -30.55
CA ILE A 214 -5.14 13.73 -31.59
C ILE A 214 -3.71 13.85 -31.02
N ALA A 215 -3.53 14.41 -29.82
CA ALA A 215 -2.23 14.51 -29.16
C ALA A 215 -1.69 13.18 -28.60
N LYS A 216 -2.54 12.16 -28.38
CA LYS A 216 -2.09 10.81 -27.98
C LYS A 216 -1.53 10.05 -29.18
N ASP A 217 -2.12 10.21 -30.36
CA ASP A 217 -1.61 9.60 -31.60
C ASP A 217 -0.34 10.30 -32.11
N GLU A 218 -0.21 11.62 -31.95
CA GLU A 218 1.05 12.33 -32.23
C GLU A 218 2.17 12.04 -31.22
N LYS A 219 1.87 11.58 -30.00
CA LYS A 219 2.88 11.17 -29.01
C LYS A 219 3.35 9.73 -29.17
N LYS A 220 2.56 8.84 -29.77
CA LYS A 220 2.99 7.47 -30.10
C LYS A 220 4.06 7.44 -31.19
N SER A 221 4.14 8.46 -32.05
CA SER A 221 5.17 8.58 -33.09
C SER A 221 6.50 9.19 -32.61
N LYS A 222 6.60 9.62 -31.34
CA LYS A 222 7.82 10.22 -30.74
C LYS A 222 8.34 9.49 -29.49
N ILE A 223 8.02 8.20 -29.32
CA ILE A 223 8.69 7.39 -28.29
C ILE A 223 10.14 7.21 -28.72
N GLN A 224 11.08 7.90 -28.05
CA GLN A 224 12.51 7.68 -28.24
C GLN A 224 12.81 6.21 -27.95
N ARG A 225 13.17 5.46 -28.99
CA ARG A 225 13.59 4.06 -28.87
C ARG A 225 14.75 4.00 -27.88
N PRO A 226 14.76 3.06 -26.92
CA PRO A 226 15.81 2.98 -25.92
C PRO A 226 17.16 2.73 -26.59
N ARG A 227 18.21 3.38 -26.06
CA ARG A 227 19.60 3.17 -26.47
C ARG A 227 20.26 2.18 -25.51
N CYS A 228 20.86 1.13 -26.06
CA CYS A 228 21.57 0.12 -25.28
C CYS A 228 22.78 0.73 -24.55
N SER A 229 22.90 0.50 -23.25
CA SER A 229 24.04 0.98 -22.44
C SER A 229 25.37 0.34 -22.83
N TYR A 230 25.35 -0.91 -23.30
CA TYR A 230 26.54 -1.65 -23.74
C TYR A 230 27.02 -1.24 -25.15
N CYS A 231 26.23 -1.51 -26.20
CA CYS A 231 26.64 -1.29 -27.59
C CYS A 231 26.27 0.08 -28.16
N LYS A 232 25.56 0.93 -27.41
CA LYS A 232 25.10 2.28 -27.80
C LYS A 232 24.15 2.33 -29.02
N GLN A 233 23.68 1.20 -29.52
CA GLN A 233 22.69 1.12 -30.60
C GLN A 233 21.27 1.37 -30.09
N ILE A 234 20.42 1.89 -30.98
CA ILE A 234 19.03 2.25 -30.68
C ILE A 234 18.12 1.05 -30.99
N GLY A 235 17.11 0.79 -30.17
CA GLY A 235 16.08 -0.23 -30.42
C GLY A 235 16.12 -1.44 -29.47
N HIS A 236 17.07 -1.50 -28.54
CA HIS A 236 17.14 -2.54 -27.50
C HIS A 236 17.82 -2.02 -26.24
N ARG A 237 17.68 -2.74 -25.12
CA ARG A 237 18.36 -2.47 -23.84
C ARG A 237 19.49 -3.48 -23.64
N GLU A 238 20.44 -3.19 -22.74
CA GLU A 238 21.53 -4.12 -22.41
C GLU A 238 20.99 -5.42 -21.81
N SER A 239 20.09 -5.29 -20.84
CA SER A 239 19.32 -6.38 -20.25
C SER A 239 17.88 -5.92 -20.01
N ALA A 240 16.96 -6.88 -20.00
CA ALA A 240 15.59 -6.70 -19.54
C ALA A 240 15.16 -7.98 -18.82
N PHE A 241 14.62 -7.86 -17.61
CA PHE A 241 14.17 -8.98 -16.78
C PHE A 241 15.25 -10.07 -16.61
N GLY A 242 16.46 -9.67 -16.21
CA GLY A 242 17.60 -10.57 -16.00
C GLY A 242 18.21 -11.18 -17.28
N LYS A 243 17.56 -11.06 -18.44
CA LYS A 243 18.05 -11.62 -19.71
C LYS A 243 18.83 -10.57 -20.50
N VAL A 244 20.01 -10.94 -20.99
CA VAL A 244 20.83 -10.10 -21.87
C VAL A 244 20.11 -9.98 -23.22
N GLN A 245 19.74 -8.75 -23.59
CA GLN A 245 19.05 -8.48 -24.86
C GLN A 245 19.97 -7.81 -25.89
N CYS A 246 21.17 -7.38 -25.49
CA CYS A 246 22.15 -6.85 -26.41
C CYS A 246 22.83 -8.00 -27.18
N PRO A 247 22.75 -8.05 -28.52
CA PRO A 247 23.38 -9.10 -29.32
C PRO A 247 24.89 -9.17 -29.10
N LYS A 248 25.53 -8.00 -28.98
CA LYS A 248 26.98 -7.87 -28.75
C LYS A 248 27.39 -8.37 -27.37
N LYS A 249 26.62 -8.04 -26.32
CA LYS A 249 26.89 -8.53 -24.97
C LYS A 249 26.65 -10.04 -24.86
N ARG A 250 25.66 -10.56 -25.58
CA ARG A 250 25.35 -11.99 -25.63
C ARG A 250 26.49 -12.77 -26.28
N SER A 251 27.00 -12.32 -27.43
CA SER A 251 28.16 -12.96 -28.06
C SER A 251 29.41 -12.91 -27.19
N ASP A 252 29.63 -11.79 -26.48
CA ASP A 252 30.79 -11.65 -25.58
C ASP A 252 30.66 -12.55 -24.34
N SER A 253 29.43 -12.83 -23.88
CA SER A 253 29.16 -13.73 -22.74
C SER A 253 29.23 -15.21 -23.16
N GLU A 254 28.76 -15.55 -24.36
CA GLU A 254 28.85 -16.90 -24.93
C GLU A 254 30.31 -17.29 -25.22
N LEU A 255 31.17 -16.33 -25.60
CA LEU A 255 32.61 -16.55 -25.76
C LEU A 255 33.35 -16.86 -24.45
N LEU A 256 32.81 -16.43 -23.31
CA LEU A 256 33.39 -16.70 -21.98
C LEU A 256 32.84 -17.98 -21.34
N ALA A 257 31.73 -18.53 -21.84
CA ALA A 257 31.09 -19.73 -21.30
C ALA A 257 31.65 -21.04 -21.85
N VAL A 258 32.58 -20.98 -22.82
CA VAL A 258 33.17 -22.18 -23.45
C VAL A 258 34.30 -22.79 -22.60
N ASP A 259 34.83 -22.07 -21.60
CA ASP A 259 35.96 -22.55 -20.79
C ASP A 259 35.57 -23.35 -19.53
N ASP A 260 34.28 -23.40 -19.16
CA ASP A 260 33.81 -24.02 -17.90
C ASP A 260 32.84 -25.21 -18.12
N GLN A 261 33.20 -26.17 -18.98
CA GLN A 261 32.54 -27.49 -18.99
C GLN A 261 33.50 -28.60 -18.60
N VAL A 262 33.63 -28.81 -17.28
CA VAL A 262 34.08 -30.09 -16.70
C VAL A 262 33.13 -30.46 -15.55
N GLN A 263 32.40 -31.57 -15.78
CA GLN A 263 31.77 -32.51 -14.83
C GLN A 263 30.71 -31.98 -13.83
N PHE A 264 29.48 -32.51 -13.90
CA PHE A 264 29.12 -33.73 -13.14
C PHE A 264 27.74 -34.28 -13.56
N ASP A 265 27.69 -35.61 -13.57
CA ASP A 265 26.64 -36.48 -14.09
C ASP A 265 25.34 -36.55 -13.27
N GLU A 266 24.33 -37.03 -13.99
CA GLU A 266 23.05 -37.61 -13.64
C GLU A 266 22.95 -38.31 -12.27
N THR A 267 21.80 -38.16 -11.62
CA THR A 267 21.07 -39.34 -11.12
C THR A 267 19.58 -39.06 -10.98
N GLN A 268 18.78 -39.73 -11.82
CA GLN A 268 17.36 -39.94 -11.64
C GLN A 268 17.11 -40.96 -10.52
N SER A 269 16.10 -40.72 -9.68
CA SER A 269 15.22 -41.78 -9.18
C SER A 269 13.88 -41.17 -8.80
N GLY A 270 12.81 -41.67 -9.41
CA GLY A 270 11.44 -41.36 -9.02
C GLY A 270 10.97 -42.27 -7.88
N ILE A 271 9.83 -41.93 -7.28
CA ILE A 271 8.85 -42.85 -6.69
C ILE A 271 7.55 -42.05 -6.39
N VAL A 272 6.49 -42.50 -7.06
CA VAL A 272 5.11 -42.79 -6.59
C VAL A 272 4.25 -41.68 -5.95
N THR A 273 3.17 -41.39 -6.68
CA THR A 273 1.87 -40.82 -6.27
C THR A 273 1.12 -41.69 -5.26
N GLU A 274 0.57 -41.10 -4.21
CA GLU A 274 -0.64 -41.59 -3.53
C GLU A 274 -1.60 -40.44 -3.21
N GLN A 275 -2.89 -40.72 -3.43
CA GLN A 275 -4.07 -39.87 -3.26
C GLN A 275 -4.73 -40.10 -1.89
N SER A 276 -5.68 -39.20 -1.58
CA SER A 276 -6.82 -39.30 -0.64
C SER A 276 -6.56 -38.75 0.78
N ASP A 277 -7.46 -38.03 1.46
CA ASP A 277 -8.93 -37.98 1.41
C ASP A 277 -9.52 -36.59 1.74
N GLU A 278 -10.67 -36.30 1.13
CA GLU A 278 -11.55 -35.16 1.43
C GLU A 278 -12.37 -35.41 2.69
N ILE A 279 -12.49 -34.39 3.56
CA ILE A 279 -13.48 -34.38 4.65
C ILE A 279 -14.55 -33.33 4.33
N ASN A 280 -15.77 -33.84 4.14
CA ASN A 280 -16.98 -33.11 3.84
C ASN A 280 -17.64 -32.61 5.14
N ILE A 281 -17.82 -31.29 5.30
CA ILE A 281 -18.66 -30.70 6.34
C ILE A 281 -19.67 -29.77 5.66
N GLN A 282 -20.93 -30.21 5.65
CA GLN A 282 -22.08 -29.39 5.26
C GLN A 282 -22.43 -28.40 6.39
N SER A 283 -22.45 -27.11 6.09
CA SER A 283 -23.17 -26.11 6.88
C SER A 283 -23.87 -25.13 5.95
N THR A 284 -25.18 -25.01 6.15
CA THR A 284 -26.13 -24.26 5.36
C THR A 284 -25.99 -22.74 5.53
N SER A 285 -25.64 -22.01 4.46
CA SER A 285 -25.94 -20.57 4.32
C SER A 285 -25.88 -20.09 2.86
N SER A 286 -26.83 -19.23 2.50
CA SER A 286 -27.13 -18.51 1.23
C SER A 286 -26.11 -18.51 0.06
N PRO A 287 -26.54 -18.76 -1.20
CA PRO A 287 -25.70 -19.14 -2.35
C PRO A 287 -24.91 -18.00 -3.02
N ILE A 288 -24.86 -16.80 -2.46
CA ILE A 288 -24.16 -15.64 -3.06
C ILE A 288 -22.78 -15.42 -2.40
N CYS A 289 -22.55 -15.98 -1.21
CA CYS A 289 -21.25 -15.88 -0.52
C CYS A 289 -20.27 -17.01 -0.86
N ASP A 290 -20.73 -18.09 -1.48
CA ASP A 290 -19.91 -19.30 -1.69
C ASP A 290 -18.98 -19.21 -2.90
N GLU A 291 -19.29 -18.37 -3.89
CA GLU A 291 -18.45 -18.17 -5.08
C GLU A 291 -17.18 -17.34 -4.74
N ILE A 292 -17.31 -16.42 -3.77
CA ILE A 292 -16.19 -15.68 -3.19
C ILE A 292 -15.34 -16.62 -2.32
N ARG A 293 -15.96 -17.52 -1.55
CA ARG A 293 -15.22 -18.50 -0.72
C ARG A 293 -14.47 -19.53 -1.57
N SER A 294 -15.08 -20.11 -2.60
CA SER A 294 -14.46 -21.18 -3.39
C SER A 294 -13.25 -20.70 -4.21
N THR A 295 -13.26 -19.44 -4.66
CA THR A 295 -12.12 -18.85 -5.38
C THR A 295 -11.00 -18.40 -4.44
N ILE A 296 -11.30 -18.15 -3.17
CA ILE A 296 -10.34 -17.64 -2.17
C ILE A 296 -9.65 -18.77 -1.36
N ILE A 297 -10.25 -19.96 -1.27
CA ILE A 297 -9.79 -21.05 -0.37
C ILE A 297 -8.62 -21.88 -0.91
N ASN A 298 -8.29 -21.87 -2.21
CA ASN A 298 -7.38 -22.86 -2.80
C ASN A 298 -5.93 -22.41 -3.10
N GLU A 299 -5.50 -21.22 -2.68
CA GLU A 299 -4.10 -20.79 -2.88
C GLU A 299 -3.35 -20.62 -1.55
N THR A 300 -2.70 -21.69 -1.12
CA THR A 300 -1.60 -21.63 -0.13
C THR A 300 -0.36 -21.07 -0.82
N PHE A 301 0.15 -19.94 -0.32
CA PHE A 301 1.34 -19.26 -0.83
C PHE A 301 2.60 -19.90 -0.24
N ASN A 302 3.48 -20.44 -1.08
CA ASN A 302 4.80 -20.95 -0.69
C ASN A 302 5.87 -19.83 -0.80
N GLU A 303 6.97 -19.96 -0.06
CA GLU A 303 8.09 -19.00 -0.07
C GLU A 303 8.66 -18.75 -1.47
N ASP A 304 8.55 -19.71 -2.38
CA ASP A 304 9.02 -19.59 -3.78
C ASP A 304 8.20 -18.58 -4.62
N ASP A 305 6.93 -18.35 -4.28
CA ASP A 305 6.09 -17.34 -4.95
C ASP A 305 6.50 -15.90 -4.57
N PHE A 306 7.26 -15.74 -3.48
CA PHE A 306 7.75 -14.45 -3.00
C PHE A 306 8.88 -13.89 -3.87
N GLU A 307 9.78 -14.74 -4.39
CA GLU A 307 10.83 -14.30 -5.30
C GLU A 307 10.30 -13.92 -6.69
N GLN A 308 9.19 -14.54 -7.13
CA GLN A 308 8.58 -14.25 -8.44
C GLN A 308 7.79 -12.94 -8.46
N LEU A 309 7.35 -12.41 -7.32
CA LEU A 309 6.59 -11.16 -7.26
C LEU A 309 7.46 -9.89 -7.42
N PHE A 310 8.78 -10.02 -7.28
CA PHE A 310 9.71 -8.89 -7.21
C PHE A 310 10.89 -8.96 -8.19
N ASN A 311 10.91 -9.95 -9.09
CA ASN A 311 11.84 -10.07 -10.23
C ASN A 311 11.12 -9.84 -11.57
#